data_AF-A0AAR2JUA2-F1
#
_entry.id   AF-A0AAR2JUA2-F1
#
_cell.length_a   1.000
_cell.length_b   1.000
_cell.length_c   1.000
_cell.angle_alpha   90.00
_cell.angle_beta   90.00
_cell.angle_gamma   90.00
#
_symmetry.space_group_name_H-M   'P 1'
#
loop_
_entity.id
_entity.type
_entity.pdbx_description
1 polymer ?
#
loop_
_entity_poly.entity_id
_entity_poly.type
_entity_poly.pdbx_seq_one_letter_code
_entity_poly.pdbx_strand_id
1 'polypeptide(L)'
;MTDAVSLPALKCRDVAKISLHLWTKTVLPKMIEMAALGRALYPGMLYDCRRDSFIPGVTLWDKQSLSKDLDVHRQPKTDLKFVASDSLRDKTSVLDVSASLKASFLGGLVEVGGSARYLSDKKSSDRQSRVTMQYSQTTRFEQLTMTQLGKISYPEVFEQKTATHVVTAVLYGGQAFMVFDKTVSEKEDKQEAEGNLRVMVKKIPQFSIEGEGALKMNENEKKMADNISCTFYGDYELQENPTTYMEALQLYKKLPSLLRQRENDAVPVRVWLYPLARLDSKAAKLEREIGETLVAKVEVLLEELGDAERRCNDLGQNTTVNDFQDVRERLQTFQESFGIYKLLLQKAVATVLPAIRGGQAKDSSLADILTTHANSPFRASKLKQWLENVNGEVDVLSSYTRELNEVPVITSSAQFKSILFNPTVDTVICFSFTSVKYEDPYLQTVTEFLIADPFEKQSTVQKSSDQDIKPWFSNPEISKKMKENLCLFKSFFNANKDKKTTRFVISSISDPSNPGISIRLYKQEKVDDLRDNFCFLDLSRNNKKQCMYTCGVSGGLEALSEKQTWNYFSSQT
;
A
#
# COMPACT_ATOMS: atom_id res chain seq x y z
N MET A 1 -41.41 -65.45 12.16
CA MET A 1 -41.51 -63.99 12.36
C MET A 1 -40.90 -63.33 11.14
N THR A 2 -41.55 -62.30 10.61
CA THR A 2 -41.24 -61.52 9.39
C THR A 2 -41.83 -62.05 8.09
N ASP A 3 -43.15 -61.80 7.92
CA ASP A 3 -43.78 -61.72 6.61
C ASP A 3 -43.98 -60.25 6.23
N ALA A 4 -43.70 -59.96 4.97
CA ALA A 4 -43.83 -58.67 4.33
C ALA A 4 -45.29 -58.27 4.11
N VAL A 5 -45.62 -57.00 4.34
CA VAL A 5 -46.77 -56.33 3.72
C VAL A 5 -46.31 -54.99 3.14
N SER A 6 -46.64 -54.83 1.87
CA SER A 6 -46.41 -53.72 0.95
C SER A 6 -46.86 -52.34 1.45
N LEU A 7 -46.01 -51.34 1.29
CA LEU A 7 -46.35 -49.90 1.34
C LEU A 7 -46.91 -49.43 -0.02
N PRO A 8 -48.05 -48.72 -0.07
CA PRO A 8 -48.46 -48.00 -1.27
C PRO A 8 -47.69 -46.69 -1.42
N ALA A 9 -47.28 -46.40 -2.65
CA ALA A 9 -46.63 -45.17 -3.07
C ALA A 9 -47.52 -43.94 -2.81
N LEU A 10 -47.09 -43.06 -1.90
CA LEU A 10 -47.62 -41.70 -1.78
C LEU A 10 -46.79 -40.74 -2.63
N LYS A 11 -47.51 -40.07 -3.53
CA LYS A 11 -47.02 -39.17 -4.58
C LYS A 11 -46.20 -38.01 -4.02
N CYS A 12 -45.06 -37.76 -4.67
CA CYS A 12 -44.35 -36.49 -4.67
C CYS A 12 -45.30 -35.35 -5.05
N ARG A 13 -45.87 -34.61 -4.09
CA ARG A 13 -46.39 -33.26 -4.35
C ARG A 13 -46.48 -32.30 -3.16
N ASP A 14 -46.27 -32.73 -1.92
CA ASP A 14 -46.47 -31.86 -0.75
C ASP A 14 -45.22 -31.56 0.10
N VAL A 15 -44.01 -31.90 -0.37
CA VAL A 15 -42.74 -31.52 0.31
C VAL A 15 -42.14 -30.21 -0.26
N ALA A 16 -42.67 -29.70 -1.37
CA ALA A 16 -42.15 -28.49 -2.03
C ALA A 16 -42.72 -27.15 -1.50
N LYS A 17 -43.61 -27.17 -0.50
CA LYS A 17 -44.24 -25.95 0.04
C LYS A 17 -43.84 -25.55 1.47
N ILE A 18 -42.97 -26.33 2.13
CA ILE A 18 -42.56 -26.05 3.53
C ILE A 18 -41.05 -25.72 3.67
N SER A 19 -40.28 -25.65 2.58
CA SER A 19 -38.83 -25.30 2.63
C SER A 19 -38.44 -24.00 1.91
N LEU A 20 -39.36 -23.04 1.76
CA LEU A 20 -39.05 -21.71 1.21
C LEU A 20 -39.54 -20.55 2.08
N HIS A 21 -39.37 -20.66 3.40
CA HIS A 21 -39.53 -19.55 4.37
C HIS A 21 -38.31 -19.46 5.31
N LEU A 22 -37.12 -19.76 4.77
CA LEU A 22 -35.85 -19.42 5.42
C LEU A 22 -35.58 -17.93 5.23
N TRP A 23 -36.14 -17.15 6.16
CA TRP A 23 -35.59 -15.90 6.71
C TRP A 23 -34.87 -14.98 5.71
N THR A 24 -35.61 -14.26 4.86
CA THR A 24 -35.25 -12.85 4.70
C THR A 24 -35.58 -12.19 6.03
N LYS A 25 -34.60 -12.04 6.93
CA LYS A 25 -34.74 -11.12 8.07
C LYS A 25 -35.08 -9.77 7.47
N THR A 26 -36.35 -9.38 7.47
CA THR A 26 -36.73 -8.00 7.24
C THR A 26 -36.06 -7.23 8.36
N VAL A 27 -35.00 -6.48 8.04
CA VAL A 27 -34.30 -5.69 9.04
C VAL A 27 -35.30 -4.64 9.51
N LEU A 28 -35.79 -4.80 10.75
CA LEU A 28 -36.66 -3.79 11.35
C LEU A 28 -35.89 -2.46 11.32
N PRO A 29 -36.54 -1.34 10.98
CA PRO A 29 -35.86 -0.05 10.96
C PRO A 29 -35.25 0.19 12.34
N LYS A 30 -33.92 0.26 12.40
CA LYS A 30 -33.14 0.24 13.64
C LYS A 30 -32.55 1.62 13.91
N MET A 31 -32.48 2.00 15.17
CA MET A 31 -31.68 3.17 15.57
C MET A 31 -30.20 2.82 15.46
N ILE A 32 -29.41 3.72 14.91
CA ILE A 32 -27.98 3.50 14.67
C ILE A 32 -27.18 4.50 15.49
N GLU A 33 -26.23 4.01 16.27
CA GLU A 33 -25.17 4.82 16.85
C GLU A 33 -23.92 4.67 15.98
N MET A 34 -23.25 5.79 15.68
CA MET A 34 -22.07 5.77 14.82
C MET A 34 -21.07 6.89 15.13
N ALA A 35 -19.80 6.63 14.81
CA ALA A 35 -18.74 7.64 14.84
C ALA A 35 -18.95 8.70 13.76
N ALA A 36 -18.76 9.98 14.12
CA ALA A 36 -18.92 11.10 13.19
C ALA A 36 -17.74 11.21 12.20
N LEU A 37 -16.53 10.83 12.61
CA LEU A 37 -15.31 10.82 11.78
C LEU A 37 -14.99 12.18 11.11
N GLY A 38 -15.20 13.27 11.85
CA GLY A 38 -14.97 14.63 11.36
C GLY A 38 -16.03 15.16 10.41
N ARG A 39 -17.13 14.43 10.19
CA ARG A 39 -18.28 14.89 9.40
C ARG A 39 -19.17 15.82 10.23
N ALA A 40 -19.57 16.94 9.63
CA ALA A 40 -20.42 17.95 10.25
C ALA A 40 -21.89 17.47 10.32
N LEU A 41 -22.19 16.61 11.29
CA LEU A 41 -23.51 16.03 11.52
C LEU A 41 -24.18 16.71 12.73
N TYR A 42 -25.39 17.23 12.53
CA TYR A 42 -26.16 17.98 13.53
C TYR A 42 -27.56 17.40 13.69
N PRO A 43 -28.20 17.56 14.86
CA PRO A 43 -29.60 17.16 15.04
C PRO A 43 -30.51 17.74 13.94
N GLY A 44 -31.42 16.90 13.42
CA GLY A 44 -32.35 17.25 12.34
C GLY A 44 -31.81 17.03 10.93
N MET A 45 -30.51 16.77 10.75
CA MET A 45 -29.95 16.45 9.44
C MET A 45 -30.38 15.08 8.94
N LEU A 46 -30.71 14.99 7.66
CA LEU A 46 -31.01 13.73 6.99
C LEU A 46 -29.74 12.98 6.62
N TYR A 47 -29.78 11.66 6.72
CA TYR A 47 -28.66 10.78 6.46
C TYR A 47 -29.10 9.54 5.67
N ASP A 48 -28.30 9.17 4.66
CA ASP A 48 -28.50 7.95 3.89
C ASP A 48 -27.49 6.87 4.29
N CYS A 49 -27.91 5.96 5.18
CA CYS A 49 -27.12 4.80 5.59
C CYS A 49 -26.76 3.84 4.44
N ARG A 50 -27.39 3.94 3.26
CA ARG A 50 -26.99 3.14 2.09
C ARG A 50 -25.63 3.59 1.58
N ARG A 51 -25.42 4.91 1.54
CA ARG A 51 -24.23 5.57 0.97
C ARG A 51 -23.28 6.14 2.03
N ASP A 52 -23.70 6.17 3.29
CA ASP A 52 -23.01 6.84 4.40
C ASP A 52 -22.76 8.35 4.17
N SER A 53 -23.76 9.01 3.59
CA SER A 53 -23.74 10.44 3.26
C SER A 53 -24.88 11.20 3.93
N PHE A 54 -24.61 12.42 4.39
CA PHE A 54 -25.65 13.36 4.83
C PHE A 54 -26.24 14.13 3.65
N ILE A 55 -27.47 14.64 3.81
CA ILE A 55 -28.17 15.43 2.79
C ILE A 55 -28.21 16.90 3.23
N PRO A 56 -27.38 17.78 2.64
CA PRO A 56 -27.38 19.20 2.98
C PRO A 56 -28.67 19.89 2.55
N GLY A 57 -29.14 20.86 3.35
CA GLY A 57 -30.22 21.78 2.96
C GLY A 57 -31.65 21.21 2.99
N VAL A 58 -31.83 19.90 3.17
CA VAL A 58 -33.14 19.25 3.28
C VAL A 58 -33.38 18.80 4.72
N THR A 59 -34.49 19.21 5.32
CA THR A 59 -34.86 18.90 6.72
C THR A 59 -36.33 18.49 6.82
N LEU A 60 -36.68 17.71 7.84
CA LEU A 60 -38.09 17.37 8.14
C LEU A 60 -38.84 18.51 8.83
N TRP A 61 -38.10 19.40 9.48
CA TRP A 61 -38.63 20.47 10.32
C TRP A 61 -38.07 21.82 9.88
N ASP A 62 -38.82 22.88 10.12
CA ASP A 62 -38.32 24.24 9.97
C ASP A 62 -37.27 24.57 11.04
N LYS A 63 -36.44 25.56 10.73
CA LYS A 63 -35.31 25.99 11.57
C LYS A 63 -35.75 26.43 12.96
N GLN A 64 -36.91 27.09 13.08
CA GLN A 64 -37.39 27.58 14.37
C GLN A 64 -37.77 26.41 15.27
N SER A 65 -38.54 25.45 14.74
CA SER A 65 -38.88 24.21 15.44
C SER A 65 -37.63 23.44 15.85
N LEU A 66 -36.63 23.25 14.97
CA LEU A 66 -35.38 22.57 15.35
C LEU A 66 -34.64 23.25 16.49
N SER A 67 -34.57 24.58 16.50
CA SER A 67 -33.81 25.31 17.52
C SER A 67 -34.47 25.35 18.89
N LYS A 68 -35.81 25.25 18.97
CA LYS A 68 -36.56 25.48 20.21
C LYS A 68 -36.58 24.29 21.16
N ASP A 69 -36.57 23.06 20.64
CA ASP A 69 -36.65 21.87 21.48
C ASP A 69 -35.42 20.94 21.30
N LEU A 70 -34.25 21.57 21.28
CA LEU A 70 -32.98 20.89 21.53
C LEU A 70 -32.75 20.78 23.04
N ASP A 71 -32.58 19.55 23.50
CA ASP A 71 -32.21 19.25 24.88
C ASP A 71 -30.68 19.06 24.96
N VAL A 72 -30.03 19.87 25.80
CA VAL A 72 -28.57 19.99 25.85
C VAL A 72 -28.06 19.63 27.25
N HIS A 73 -27.22 18.60 27.32
CA HIS A 73 -26.64 18.08 28.54
C HIS A 73 -25.11 18.17 28.51
N ARG A 74 -24.51 18.70 29.57
CA ARG A 74 -23.05 18.69 29.72
C ARG A 74 -22.56 17.27 30.01
N GLN A 75 -21.61 16.76 29.21
CA GLN A 75 -21.03 15.41 29.33
C GLN A 75 -19.50 15.43 29.14
N PRO A 76 -18.74 15.99 30.11
CA PRO A 76 -17.30 16.06 30.01
C PRO A 76 -16.66 14.71 30.35
N LYS A 77 -15.89 14.14 29.42
CA LYS A 77 -15.07 12.93 29.63
C LYS A 77 -13.73 13.11 28.93
N THR A 78 -12.66 12.63 29.54
CA THR A 78 -11.33 12.56 28.91
C THR A 78 -10.86 11.12 28.90
N ASP A 79 -10.28 10.69 27.77
CA ASP A 79 -9.69 9.38 27.58
C ASP A 79 -8.34 9.50 26.88
N LEU A 80 -7.42 8.57 27.18
CA LEU A 80 -6.07 8.54 26.63
C LEU A 80 -5.70 7.09 26.29
N LYS A 81 -5.37 6.83 25.02
CA LYS A 81 -4.98 5.50 24.54
C LYS A 81 -3.63 5.55 23.84
N PHE A 82 -2.91 4.42 23.92
CA PHE A 82 -1.62 4.21 23.25
C PHE A 82 -1.69 2.96 22.40
N VAL A 83 -1.39 3.10 21.11
CA VAL A 83 -1.54 2.04 20.11
C VAL A 83 -0.18 1.82 19.44
N ALA A 84 0.40 0.63 19.62
CA ALA A 84 1.66 0.23 18.98
C ALA A 84 1.36 -0.67 17.77
N SER A 85 0.46 -0.21 16.90
CA SER A 85 0.03 -0.91 15.69
C SER A 85 -0.53 0.12 14.72
N ASP A 86 -0.39 -0.15 13.43
CA ASP A 86 -0.90 0.69 12.33
C ASP A 86 -2.01 -0.01 11.53
N SER A 87 -2.51 -1.16 12.01
CA SER A 87 -3.55 -1.92 11.30
C SER A 87 -4.87 -1.14 11.21
N LEU A 88 -5.57 -1.26 10.10
CA LEU A 88 -6.93 -0.76 9.88
C LEU A 88 -7.87 -1.21 11.00
N ARG A 89 -7.70 -2.43 11.52
CA ARG A 89 -8.48 -2.94 12.65
C ARG A 89 -8.26 -2.13 13.91
N ASP A 90 -7.01 -1.88 14.28
CA ASP A 90 -6.69 -1.12 15.49
C ASP A 90 -7.10 0.34 15.34
N LYS A 91 -6.88 0.94 14.17
CA LYS A 91 -7.31 2.32 13.89
C LYS A 91 -8.83 2.48 13.99
N THR A 92 -9.59 1.58 13.38
CA THR A 92 -11.05 1.60 13.43
C THR A 92 -11.58 1.31 14.84
N SER A 93 -10.94 0.43 15.60
CA SER A 93 -11.29 0.15 17.00
C SER A 93 -11.08 1.37 17.92
N VAL A 94 -9.98 2.11 17.73
CA VAL A 94 -9.66 3.28 18.57
C VAL A 94 -10.67 4.42 18.37
N LEU A 95 -11.21 4.55 17.16
CA LEU A 95 -12.26 5.50 16.79
C LEU A 95 -13.69 4.95 16.98
N ASP A 96 -13.82 3.71 17.47
CA ASP A 96 -15.09 2.98 17.63
C ASP A 96 -15.96 3.00 16.37
N VAL A 97 -15.34 2.66 15.24
CA VAL A 97 -15.99 2.57 13.93
C VAL A 97 -16.72 1.22 13.82
N SER A 98 -18.03 1.28 13.62
CA SER A 98 -18.86 0.08 13.41
C SER A 98 -18.49 -0.68 12.14
N ALA A 99 -18.81 -1.98 12.06
CA ALA A 99 -18.52 -2.80 10.89
C ALA A 99 -19.12 -2.24 9.60
N SER A 100 -20.35 -1.72 9.66
CA SER A 100 -21.01 -1.09 8.49
C SER A 100 -20.25 0.16 8.04
N LEU A 101 -19.92 1.07 8.96
CA LEU A 101 -19.20 2.30 8.61
C LEU A 101 -17.77 2.00 8.14
N LYS A 102 -17.13 0.99 8.71
CA LYS A 102 -15.83 0.48 8.28
C LYS A 102 -15.90 0.01 6.83
N ALA A 103 -16.90 -0.77 6.44
CA ALA A 103 -17.07 -1.20 5.05
C ALA A 103 -17.10 0.00 4.09
N SER A 104 -17.82 1.06 4.45
CA SER A 104 -17.92 2.29 3.65
C SER A 104 -16.60 3.04 3.58
N PHE A 105 -15.85 3.12 4.68
CA PHE A 105 -14.52 3.69 4.68
C PHE A 105 -13.56 2.91 3.75
N LEU A 106 -13.54 1.57 3.87
CA LEU A 106 -12.73 0.71 3.00
C LEU A 106 -13.12 0.84 1.53
N GLY A 107 -14.42 1.03 1.24
CA GLY A 107 -14.94 1.32 -0.09
C GLY A 107 -14.77 2.77 -0.56
N GLY A 108 -14.18 3.67 0.23
CA GLY A 108 -14.03 5.08 -0.16
C GLY A 108 -15.34 5.88 -0.23
N LEU A 109 -16.41 5.40 0.39
CA LEU A 109 -17.71 6.09 0.46
C LEU A 109 -17.77 7.16 1.55
N VAL A 110 -16.82 7.14 2.49
CA VAL A 110 -16.77 8.07 3.63
C VAL A 110 -15.51 8.91 3.53
N GLU A 111 -15.70 10.21 3.36
CA GLU A 111 -14.64 11.19 3.55
C GLU A 111 -14.46 11.46 5.04
N VAL A 112 -13.22 11.37 5.52
CA VAL A 112 -12.86 11.58 6.92
C VAL A 112 -12.23 12.96 7.13
N GLY A 113 -12.65 13.66 8.18
CA GLY A 113 -12.17 15.00 8.52
C GLY A 113 -11.40 15.04 9.84
N GLY A 114 -10.73 16.16 10.10
CA GLY A 114 -10.07 16.44 11.38
C GLY A 114 -9.19 15.31 11.88
N SER A 115 -9.41 14.90 13.14
CA SER A 115 -8.71 13.80 13.80
C SER A 115 -8.86 12.45 13.10
N ALA A 116 -9.99 12.19 12.45
CA ALA A 116 -10.27 10.94 11.77
C ALA A 116 -9.46 10.72 10.49
N ARG A 117 -8.75 11.75 9.98
CA ARG A 117 -7.75 11.59 8.91
C ARG A 117 -6.64 10.59 9.28
N TYR A 118 -6.42 10.35 10.58
CA TYR A 118 -5.58 9.26 11.09
C TYR A 118 -5.92 7.88 10.48
N LEU A 119 -7.20 7.61 10.14
CA LEU A 119 -7.61 6.36 9.48
C LEU A 119 -6.94 6.16 8.12
N SER A 120 -6.62 7.25 7.42
CA SER A 120 -6.03 7.23 6.07
C SER A 120 -4.51 7.30 6.08
N ASP A 121 -3.92 7.71 7.20
CA ASP A 121 -2.47 7.64 7.41
C ASP A 121 -2.02 6.16 7.32
N LYS A 122 -0.87 5.89 6.71
CA LYS A 122 -0.27 4.56 6.65
C LYS A 122 1.24 4.69 6.74
N LYS A 123 1.90 3.70 7.32
CA LYS A 123 3.36 3.55 7.17
C LYS A 123 3.73 3.49 5.69
N SER A 124 4.77 4.22 5.31
CA SER A 124 5.30 4.19 3.95
C SER A 124 6.38 3.12 3.76
N SER A 125 6.92 2.58 4.86
CA SER A 125 8.06 1.66 4.91
C SER A 125 7.89 0.60 5.99
N ASP A 126 8.37 -0.63 5.74
CA ASP A 126 8.46 -1.68 6.76
C ASP A 126 9.56 -1.42 7.80
N ARG A 127 10.42 -0.42 7.55
CA ARG A 127 11.48 0.02 8.46
C ARG A 127 10.98 1.04 9.50
N GLN A 128 9.71 1.43 9.44
CA GLN A 128 9.11 2.37 10.39
C GLN A 128 8.51 1.65 11.61
N SER A 129 9.03 1.99 12.79
CA SER A 129 8.39 1.69 14.07
C SER A 129 7.46 2.84 14.42
N ARG A 130 6.23 2.53 14.85
CA ARG A 130 5.16 3.52 15.05
C ARG A 130 4.41 3.28 16.34
N VAL A 131 4.15 4.35 17.07
CA VAL A 131 3.25 4.35 18.22
C VAL A 131 2.36 5.59 18.14
N THR A 132 1.06 5.40 18.27
CA THR A 132 0.07 6.47 18.24
C THR A 132 -0.46 6.73 19.64
N MET A 133 -0.49 8.00 20.05
CA MET A 133 -1.21 8.46 21.24
C MET A 133 -2.52 9.13 20.81
N GLN A 134 -3.65 8.59 21.29
CA GLN A 134 -4.96 9.22 21.12
C GLN A 134 -5.34 9.94 22.41
N TYR A 135 -5.57 11.25 22.32
CA TYR A 135 -6.27 12.03 23.32
C TYR A 135 -7.71 12.27 22.86
N SER A 136 -8.70 12.01 23.71
CA SER A 136 -10.11 12.22 23.39
C SER A 136 -10.79 12.98 24.52
N GLN A 137 -11.56 14.02 24.18
CA GLN A 137 -12.32 14.80 25.15
C GLN A 137 -13.75 15.06 24.63
N THR A 138 -14.78 14.70 25.41
CA THR A 138 -16.17 15.06 25.13
C THR A 138 -16.58 16.27 25.98
N THR A 139 -17.60 17.01 25.54
CA THR A 139 -18.03 18.25 26.19
C THR A 139 -19.53 18.24 26.50
N ARG A 140 -20.38 18.06 25.47
CA ARG A 140 -21.84 18.14 25.59
C ARG A 140 -22.53 17.13 24.68
N PHE A 141 -23.76 16.81 25.05
CA PHE A 141 -24.67 15.95 24.31
C PHE A 141 -25.92 16.76 23.96
N GLU A 142 -26.30 16.77 22.70
CA GLU A 142 -27.48 17.47 22.19
C GLU A 142 -28.44 16.45 21.57
N GLN A 143 -29.73 16.55 21.87
CA GLN A 143 -30.74 15.66 21.31
C GLN A 143 -32.05 16.38 20.98
N LEU A 144 -32.78 15.88 19.97
CA LEU A 144 -34.15 16.31 19.68
C LEU A 144 -35.11 15.73 20.70
N THR A 145 -36.06 16.54 21.18
CA THR A 145 -37.13 16.06 22.05
C THR A 145 -38.22 15.33 21.26
N MET A 146 -39.09 14.61 21.98
CA MET A 146 -40.24 13.90 21.37
C MET A 146 -41.23 14.84 20.66
N THR A 147 -41.24 16.13 21.01
CA THR A 147 -42.11 17.14 20.39
C THR A 147 -41.79 17.29 18.89
N GLN A 148 -40.52 17.28 18.47
CA GLN A 148 -40.15 17.29 17.05
C GLN A 148 -40.62 16.02 16.35
N LEU A 149 -40.42 14.85 16.96
CA LEU A 149 -40.69 13.58 16.28
C LEU A 149 -42.18 13.39 15.93
N GLY A 150 -43.10 14.06 16.64
CA GLY A 150 -44.55 13.97 16.40
C GLY A 150 -45.12 14.94 15.35
N LYS A 151 -44.44 16.05 15.03
CA LYS A 151 -44.97 17.08 14.10
C LYS A 151 -43.94 17.44 13.04
N ILE A 152 -44.10 16.87 11.85
CA ILE A 152 -43.20 17.08 10.69
C ILE A 152 -43.71 18.26 9.86
N SER A 153 -42.83 19.23 9.59
CA SER A 153 -43.16 20.44 8.82
C SER A 153 -43.13 20.19 7.30
N TYR A 154 -42.28 19.27 6.84
CA TYR A 154 -42.08 18.97 5.41
C TYR A 154 -42.19 17.46 5.11
N PRO A 155 -43.41 16.88 5.10
CA PRO A 155 -43.61 15.44 4.91
C PRO A 155 -43.24 14.96 3.49
N GLU A 156 -43.18 15.84 2.49
CA GLU A 156 -42.85 15.49 1.11
C GLU A 156 -41.42 14.91 0.99
N VAL A 157 -40.55 15.22 1.95
CA VAL A 157 -39.19 14.67 2.06
C VAL A 157 -39.18 13.14 2.06
N PHE A 158 -40.20 12.48 2.63
CA PHE A 158 -40.27 11.01 2.65
C PHE A 158 -40.44 10.41 1.24
N GLU A 159 -41.12 11.12 0.34
CA GLU A 159 -41.37 10.66 -1.02
C GLU A 159 -40.12 10.76 -1.91
N GLN A 160 -39.18 11.66 -1.57
CA GLN A 160 -37.92 11.85 -2.29
C GLN A 160 -36.99 10.63 -2.17
N LYS A 161 -37.12 9.83 -1.09
CA LYS A 161 -36.33 8.60 -0.85
C LYS A 161 -34.80 8.79 -0.91
N THR A 162 -34.34 10.02 -0.69
CA THR A 162 -32.92 10.42 -0.69
C THR A 162 -32.21 10.03 0.60
N ALA A 163 -32.92 10.00 1.73
CA ALA A 163 -32.40 9.63 3.04
C ALA A 163 -33.15 8.44 3.64
N THR A 164 -32.48 7.73 4.55
CA THR A 164 -33.06 6.59 5.30
C THR A 164 -33.23 6.89 6.78
N HIS A 165 -32.45 7.83 7.31
CA HIS A 165 -32.43 8.21 8.71
C HIS A 165 -32.37 9.72 8.89
N VAL A 166 -32.65 10.18 10.11
CA VAL A 166 -32.41 11.55 10.58
C VAL A 166 -31.55 11.51 11.84
N VAL A 167 -30.62 12.45 11.97
CA VAL A 167 -29.81 12.61 13.18
C VAL A 167 -30.70 13.13 14.30
N THR A 168 -30.83 12.38 15.39
CA THR A 168 -31.64 12.78 16.55
C THR A 168 -30.82 13.17 17.76
N ALA A 169 -29.57 12.72 17.85
CA ALA A 169 -28.67 13.16 18.91
C ALA A 169 -27.21 13.19 18.44
N VAL A 170 -26.42 14.05 19.08
CA VAL A 170 -24.98 14.24 18.79
C VAL A 170 -24.23 14.44 20.10
N LEU A 171 -23.12 13.71 20.25
CA LEU A 171 -22.13 13.92 21.30
C LEU A 171 -20.97 14.74 20.72
N TYR A 172 -20.73 15.91 21.29
CA TYR A 172 -19.69 16.84 20.89
C TYR A 172 -18.42 16.68 21.73
N GLY A 173 -17.30 17.02 21.11
CA GLY A 173 -15.98 16.94 21.73
C GLY A 173 -14.87 17.31 20.76
N GLY A 174 -13.69 16.76 20.99
CA GLY A 174 -12.59 16.77 20.03
C GLY A 174 -11.58 15.68 20.37
N GLN A 175 -10.88 15.22 19.34
CA GLN A 175 -9.88 14.17 19.46
C GLN A 175 -8.57 14.65 18.83
N ALA A 176 -7.47 14.08 19.30
CA ALA A 176 -6.13 14.31 18.78
C ALA A 176 -5.38 12.99 18.71
N PHE A 177 -4.80 12.70 17.56
CA PHE A 177 -3.88 11.60 17.32
C PHE A 177 -2.49 12.20 17.07
N MET A 178 -1.55 11.84 17.94
CA MET A 178 -0.12 12.10 17.74
C MET A 178 0.52 10.78 17.34
N VAL A 179 0.92 10.68 16.07
CA VAL A 179 1.54 9.51 15.47
C VAL A 179 3.05 9.68 15.55
N PHE A 180 3.71 8.89 16.38
CA PHE A 180 5.15 8.94 16.56
C PHE A 180 5.82 7.87 15.71
N ASP A 181 6.77 8.29 14.87
CA ASP A 181 7.52 7.41 13.98
C ASP A 181 9.02 7.47 14.30
N LYS A 182 9.65 6.30 14.28
CA LYS A 182 11.10 6.14 14.24
C LYS A 182 11.46 5.27 13.03
N THR A 183 12.29 5.80 12.13
CA THR A 183 12.85 5.02 11.02
C THR A 183 14.05 4.22 11.50
N VAL A 184 14.04 2.92 11.27
CA VAL A 184 15.07 1.98 11.73
C VAL A 184 16.11 1.76 10.63
N SER A 185 17.39 1.90 10.99
CA SER A 185 18.52 1.59 10.09
C SER A 185 18.68 0.07 9.90
N GLU A 186 19.43 -0.39 8.89
CA GLU A 186 19.62 -1.83 8.63
C GLU A 186 20.36 -2.55 9.75
N LYS A 187 21.07 -1.81 10.59
CA LYS A 187 21.88 -2.33 11.70
C LYS A 187 21.13 -2.33 13.03
N GLU A 188 19.98 -1.67 13.09
CA GLU A 188 19.19 -1.57 14.32
C GLU A 188 18.16 -2.71 14.40
N ASP A 189 17.95 -3.24 15.61
CA ASP A 189 16.88 -4.19 15.85
C ASP A 189 15.53 -3.44 15.88
N LYS A 190 14.64 -3.83 14.96
CA LYS A 190 13.31 -3.22 14.83
C LYS A 190 12.44 -3.45 16.07
N GLN A 191 12.50 -4.64 16.68
CA GLN A 191 11.70 -4.97 17.87
C GLN A 191 12.17 -4.15 19.07
N GLU A 192 13.49 -4.00 19.24
CA GLU A 192 14.06 -3.15 20.27
C GLU A 192 13.66 -1.67 20.04
N ALA A 193 13.78 -1.18 18.81
CA ALA A 193 13.38 0.18 18.45
C ALA A 193 11.89 0.44 18.72
N GLU A 194 11.02 -0.52 18.42
CA GLU A 194 9.58 -0.45 18.68
C GLU A 194 9.27 -0.46 20.18
N GLY A 195 9.91 -1.35 20.94
CA GLY A 195 9.78 -1.42 22.40
C GLY A 195 10.19 -0.11 23.08
N ASN A 196 11.32 0.46 22.66
CA ASN A 196 11.84 1.71 23.18
C ASN A 196 10.94 2.91 22.83
N LEU A 197 10.47 3.00 21.57
CA LEU A 197 9.52 4.03 21.14
C LEU A 197 8.22 3.97 21.97
N ARG A 198 7.70 2.77 22.22
CA ARG A 198 6.50 2.57 23.03
C ARG A 198 6.68 3.05 24.47
N VAL A 199 7.83 2.81 25.07
CA VAL A 199 8.16 3.32 26.41
C VAL A 199 8.19 4.85 26.41
N MET A 200 8.89 5.46 25.45
CA MET A 200 8.98 6.92 25.33
C MET A 200 7.61 7.58 25.25
N VAL A 201 6.77 7.15 24.30
CA VAL A 201 5.43 7.75 24.11
C VAL A 201 4.55 7.57 25.35
N LYS A 202 4.61 6.41 26.03
CA LYS A 202 3.87 6.18 27.28
C LYS A 202 4.33 7.06 28.45
N LYS A 203 5.54 7.61 28.41
CA LYS A 203 6.04 8.53 29.44
C LYS A 203 5.56 9.97 29.25
N ILE A 204 4.97 10.34 28.11
CA ILE A 204 4.49 11.72 27.86
C ILE A 204 3.59 12.26 29.00
N PRO A 205 2.58 11.52 29.51
CA PRO A 205 1.78 11.99 30.64
C PRO A 205 2.59 12.17 31.93
N GLN A 206 3.65 11.38 32.14
CA GLN A 206 4.49 11.47 33.34
C GLN A 206 5.38 12.71 33.31
N PHE A 207 5.89 13.06 32.13
CA PHE A 207 6.70 14.26 31.93
C PHE A 207 5.89 15.57 31.98
N SER A 208 4.57 15.49 31.78
CA SER A 208 3.70 16.66 31.72
C SER A 208 3.32 17.29 33.07
N ILE A 209 3.50 16.57 34.19
CA ILE A 209 2.93 16.95 35.51
C ILE A 209 3.73 18.07 36.21
N GLU A 210 5.01 18.28 35.87
CA GLU A 210 5.91 19.16 36.67
C GLU A 210 6.59 20.29 35.86
N GLY A 211 6.01 20.74 34.75
CA GLY A 211 6.51 21.93 34.04
C GLY A 211 7.79 21.71 33.21
N GLU A 212 8.70 20.82 33.62
CA GLU A 212 10.05 20.65 33.04
C GLU A 212 10.31 19.23 32.50
N GLY A 213 9.49 18.77 31.55
CA GLY A 213 9.60 17.41 30.99
C GLY A 213 11.00 17.07 30.44
N ALA A 214 11.73 18.05 29.88
CA ALA A 214 13.10 17.86 29.37
C ALA A 214 14.14 17.61 30.46
N LEU A 215 13.91 18.10 31.70
CA LEU A 215 14.84 17.93 32.83
C LEU A 215 14.70 16.55 33.49
N LYS A 216 13.58 15.85 33.27
CA LYS A 216 13.37 14.48 33.74
C LYS A 216 13.92 13.40 32.81
N MET A 217 14.27 13.76 31.58
CA MET A 217 14.80 12.82 30.59
C MET A 217 16.29 12.62 30.79
N ASN A 218 16.74 11.36 30.82
CA ASN A 218 18.17 11.06 30.82
C ASN A 218 18.79 11.31 29.43
N GLU A 219 20.12 11.32 29.34
CA GLU A 219 20.87 11.55 28.09
C GLU A 219 20.45 10.61 26.94
N ASN A 220 20.15 9.34 27.24
CA ASN A 220 19.73 8.37 26.22
C ASN A 220 18.31 8.64 25.72
N GLU A 221 17.40 9.03 26.61
CA GLU A 221 16.03 9.41 26.26
C GLU A 221 16.01 10.69 25.40
N LYS A 222 16.89 11.66 25.68
CA LYS A 222 17.04 12.86 24.84
C LYS A 222 17.48 12.50 23.42
N LYS A 223 18.55 11.71 23.28
CA LYS A 223 19.01 11.22 21.97
C LYS A 223 17.94 10.43 21.23
N MET A 224 17.12 9.68 21.95
CA MET A 224 16.00 8.96 21.35
C MET A 224 14.91 9.92 20.86
N ALA A 225 14.54 10.93 21.66
CA ALA A 225 13.55 11.93 21.29
C ALA A 225 13.92 12.70 20.01
N ASP A 226 15.22 12.99 19.82
CA ASP A 226 15.73 13.65 18.60
C ASP A 226 15.51 12.84 17.32
N ASN A 227 15.34 11.53 17.44
CA ASN A 227 15.13 10.60 16.32
C ASN A 227 13.66 10.16 16.17
N ILE A 228 12.73 10.81 16.86
CA ILE A 228 11.30 10.53 16.80
C ILE A 228 10.58 11.71 16.16
N SER A 229 9.98 11.48 14.99
CA SER A 229 9.06 12.43 14.37
C SER A 229 7.64 12.25 14.91
N CYS A 230 6.87 13.33 14.90
CA CYS A 230 5.46 13.34 15.24
C CYS A 230 4.63 13.82 14.04
N THR A 231 3.53 13.14 13.74
CA THR A 231 2.49 13.61 12.81
C THR A 231 1.20 13.81 13.59
N PHE A 232 0.59 14.99 13.47
CA PHE A 232 -0.61 15.36 14.22
C PHE A 232 -1.87 15.32 13.36
N TYR A 233 -2.91 14.65 13.87
CA TYR A 233 -4.27 14.70 13.34
C TYR A 233 -5.21 15.06 14.48
N GLY A 234 -5.86 16.22 14.44
CA GLY A 234 -6.73 16.64 15.53
C GLY A 234 -7.85 17.57 15.13
N ASP A 235 -8.83 17.69 16.02
CA ASP A 235 -9.99 18.58 15.90
C ASP A 235 -9.74 19.93 16.60
N TYR A 236 -8.47 20.30 16.76
CA TYR A 236 -8.03 21.50 17.48
C TYR A 236 -7.43 22.49 16.49
N GLU A 237 -7.82 23.75 16.59
CA GLU A 237 -7.16 24.83 15.86
C GLU A 237 -5.83 25.16 16.56
N LEU A 238 -4.72 24.76 15.94
CA LEU A 238 -3.36 25.03 16.41
C LEU A 238 -2.70 26.06 15.49
N GLN A 239 -1.86 26.93 16.08
CA GLN A 239 -1.01 27.82 15.28
C GLN A 239 0.02 27.02 14.48
N GLU A 240 0.62 26.02 15.12
CA GLU A 240 1.61 25.11 14.53
C GLU A 240 1.34 23.69 15.01
N ASN A 241 1.44 22.73 14.09
CA ASN A 241 1.30 21.31 14.40
C ASN A 241 2.64 20.76 14.90
N PRO A 242 2.65 19.86 15.91
CA PRO A 242 3.88 19.27 16.40
C PRO A 242 4.47 18.33 15.36
N THR A 243 5.76 18.49 15.10
CA THR A 243 6.57 17.66 14.19
C THR A 243 7.62 16.83 14.92
N THR A 244 7.92 17.19 16.18
CA THR A 244 8.91 16.52 17.02
C THR A 244 8.28 15.92 18.28
N TYR A 245 8.98 14.98 18.91
CA TYR A 245 8.58 14.42 20.22
C TYR A 245 8.39 15.51 21.28
N MET A 246 9.29 16.50 21.32
CA MET A 246 9.26 17.57 22.32
C MET A 246 8.07 18.52 22.12
N GLU A 247 7.76 18.89 20.87
CA GLU A 247 6.57 19.68 20.56
C GLU A 247 5.28 18.95 20.94
N ALA A 248 5.19 17.65 20.67
CA ALA A 248 4.04 16.84 21.04
C ALA A 248 3.82 16.80 22.56
N LEU A 249 4.90 16.71 23.34
CA LEU A 249 4.84 16.78 24.81
C LEU A 249 4.31 18.13 25.30
N GLN A 250 4.72 19.24 24.68
CA GLN A 250 4.20 20.56 25.03
C GLN A 250 2.74 20.75 24.60
N LEU A 251 2.35 20.21 23.44
CA LEU A 251 0.96 20.23 23.00
C LEU A 251 0.07 19.44 23.96
N TYR A 252 0.50 18.25 24.38
CA TYR A 252 -0.25 17.41 25.32
C TYR A 252 -0.63 18.16 26.60
N LYS A 253 0.27 18.99 27.16
CA LYS A 253 -0.01 19.84 28.34
C LYS A 253 -1.15 20.85 28.09
N LYS A 254 -1.29 21.33 26.86
CA LYS A 254 -2.26 22.36 26.46
C LYS A 254 -3.61 21.77 26.04
N LEU A 255 -3.66 20.53 25.55
CA LEU A 255 -4.89 19.89 25.05
C LEU A 255 -6.10 20.03 25.99
N PRO A 256 -5.99 19.80 27.32
CA PRO A 256 -7.13 19.91 28.22
C PRO A 256 -7.76 21.31 28.31
N SER A 257 -6.98 22.38 28.08
CA SER A 257 -7.47 23.76 28.12
C SER A 257 -8.06 24.23 26.80
N LEU A 258 -7.61 23.69 25.66
CA LEU A 258 -8.02 24.18 24.33
C LEU A 258 -9.53 24.09 24.11
N LEU A 259 -10.14 22.91 24.35
CA LEU A 259 -11.60 22.74 24.20
C LEU A 259 -12.40 23.41 25.33
N ARG A 260 -11.83 23.56 26.54
CA ARG A 260 -12.52 24.24 27.65
C ARG A 260 -12.68 25.73 27.39
N GLN A 261 -11.71 26.36 26.73
CA GLN A 261 -11.75 27.79 26.42
C GLN A 261 -12.62 28.10 25.20
N ARG A 262 -12.86 27.11 24.34
CA ARG A 262 -13.63 27.25 23.10
C ARG A 262 -14.63 26.11 22.95
N GLU A 263 -15.55 25.97 23.90
CA GLU A 263 -16.53 24.87 23.86
C GLU A 263 -17.41 24.90 22.60
N ASN A 264 -17.62 26.07 21.97
CA ASN A 264 -18.34 26.21 20.70
C ASN A 264 -17.60 25.58 19.52
N ASP A 265 -16.30 25.36 19.61
CA ASP A 265 -15.47 24.73 18.57
C ASP A 265 -15.50 23.19 18.66
N ALA A 266 -16.20 22.63 19.65
CA ALA A 266 -16.38 21.19 19.77
C ALA A 266 -17.10 20.64 18.53
N VAL A 267 -16.54 19.57 17.96
CA VAL A 267 -17.05 18.90 16.76
C VAL A 267 -17.86 17.65 17.14
N PRO A 268 -18.75 17.16 16.25
CA PRO A 268 -19.42 15.88 16.45
C PRO A 268 -18.39 14.74 16.59
N VAL A 269 -18.50 13.95 17.65
CA VAL A 269 -17.69 12.74 17.88
C VAL A 269 -18.53 11.48 17.62
N ARG A 270 -19.76 11.45 18.13
CA ARG A 270 -20.74 10.36 17.90
C ARG A 270 -22.12 10.92 17.61
N VAL A 271 -22.89 10.17 16.82
CA VAL A 271 -24.25 10.54 16.45
C VAL A 271 -25.20 9.37 16.55
N TRP A 272 -26.47 9.68 16.82
CA TRP A 272 -27.57 8.73 16.85
C TRP A 272 -28.53 9.05 15.72
N LEU A 273 -28.82 8.04 14.93
CA LEU A 273 -29.67 8.11 13.76
C LEU A 273 -31.00 7.38 14.03
N TYR A 274 -32.10 8.07 13.80
CA TYR A 274 -33.43 7.51 13.89
C TYR A 274 -33.97 7.17 12.49
N PRO A 275 -34.52 5.97 12.27
CA PRO A 275 -34.98 5.55 10.95
C PRO A 275 -36.25 6.30 10.53
N LEU A 276 -36.22 6.91 9.35
CA LEU A 276 -37.36 7.66 8.79
C LEU A 276 -38.58 6.75 8.57
N ALA A 277 -38.36 5.48 8.28
CA ALA A 277 -39.40 4.48 8.08
C ALA A 277 -40.26 4.19 9.32
N ARG A 278 -39.85 4.66 10.52
CA ARG A 278 -40.69 4.65 11.73
C ARG A 278 -41.61 5.88 11.83
N LEU A 279 -41.27 6.96 11.13
CA LEU A 279 -42.06 8.18 11.07
C LEU A 279 -43.10 8.10 9.93
N ASP A 280 -42.67 7.64 8.75
CA ASP A 280 -43.55 7.45 7.59
C ASP A 280 -43.14 6.21 6.78
N SER A 281 -44.11 5.35 6.47
CA SER A 281 -43.92 4.12 5.69
C SER A 281 -43.40 4.33 4.26
N LYS A 282 -43.58 5.53 3.68
CA LYS A 282 -43.11 5.90 2.34
C LYS A 282 -41.59 6.12 2.28
N ALA A 283 -40.95 6.38 3.41
CA ALA A 283 -39.53 6.68 3.50
C ALA A 283 -38.65 5.53 2.99
N ALA A 284 -37.47 5.87 2.47
CA ALA A 284 -36.48 4.87 2.10
C ALA A 284 -35.96 4.12 3.34
N LYS A 285 -35.54 2.87 3.14
CA LYS A 285 -35.07 1.97 4.19
C LYS A 285 -33.64 1.50 3.90
N LEU A 286 -32.94 1.16 4.98
CA LEU A 286 -31.79 0.28 4.92
C LEU A 286 -32.32 -1.15 4.85
N GLU A 287 -32.34 -1.74 3.66
CA GLU A 287 -32.96 -3.04 3.40
C GLU A 287 -32.08 -4.20 3.88
N ARG A 288 -30.76 -4.04 3.84
CA ARG A 288 -29.77 -5.06 4.24
C ARG A 288 -28.57 -4.44 4.95
N GLU A 289 -27.99 -5.20 5.87
CA GLU A 289 -26.65 -4.95 6.40
C GLU A 289 -25.62 -5.72 5.58
N ILE A 290 -24.36 -5.27 5.60
CA ILE A 290 -23.26 -6.00 4.98
C ILE A 290 -22.76 -7.04 5.97
N GLY A 291 -22.66 -8.31 5.57
CA GLY A 291 -22.14 -9.35 6.45
C GLY A 291 -20.74 -9.03 7.00
N GLU A 292 -20.58 -9.03 8.33
CA GLU A 292 -19.32 -8.66 9.01
C GLU A 292 -18.12 -9.49 8.55
N THR A 293 -18.34 -10.77 8.24
CA THR A 293 -17.30 -11.65 7.69
C THR A 293 -16.77 -11.15 6.34
N LEU A 294 -17.63 -10.58 5.49
CA LEU A 294 -17.19 -9.99 4.22
C LEU A 294 -16.41 -8.70 4.45
N VAL A 295 -16.84 -7.87 5.40
CA VAL A 295 -16.10 -6.65 5.79
C VAL A 295 -14.69 -7.01 6.28
N ALA A 296 -14.58 -8.04 7.13
CA ALA A 296 -13.29 -8.52 7.61
C ALA A 296 -12.39 -9.06 6.48
N LYS A 297 -12.97 -9.71 5.45
CA LYS A 297 -12.20 -10.15 4.28
C LYS A 297 -11.70 -8.98 3.41
N VAL A 298 -12.50 -7.93 3.24
CA VAL A 298 -12.06 -6.71 2.55
C VAL A 298 -10.96 -6.00 3.34
N GLU A 299 -11.08 -5.95 4.68
CA GLU A 299 -10.03 -5.44 5.57
C GLU A 299 -8.70 -6.18 5.36
N VAL A 300 -8.70 -7.52 5.47
CA VAL A 300 -7.50 -8.34 5.29
C VAL A 300 -6.88 -8.13 3.90
N LEU A 301 -7.69 -8.12 2.86
CA LEU A 301 -7.24 -7.89 1.49
C LEU A 301 -6.52 -6.53 1.38
N LEU A 302 -7.09 -5.45 1.90
CA LEU A 302 -6.50 -4.11 1.82
C LEU A 302 -5.22 -3.99 2.66
N GLU A 303 -5.09 -4.74 3.75
CA GLU A 303 -3.85 -4.86 4.51
C GLU A 303 -2.76 -5.58 3.72
N GLU A 304 -3.08 -6.71 3.09
CA GLU A 304 -2.13 -7.46 2.24
C GLU A 304 -1.62 -6.61 1.07
N LEU A 305 -2.49 -5.81 0.45
CA LEU A 305 -2.07 -4.82 -0.54
C LEU A 305 -1.18 -3.73 0.06
N GLY A 306 -1.49 -3.25 1.26
CA GLY A 306 -0.67 -2.26 1.97
C GLY A 306 0.73 -2.78 2.34
N ASP A 307 0.85 -4.05 2.69
CA ASP A 307 2.14 -4.72 2.93
C ASP A 307 2.99 -4.78 1.66
N ALA A 308 2.38 -5.17 0.53
CA ALA A 308 3.06 -5.20 -0.77
C ALA A 308 3.55 -3.81 -1.21
N GLU A 309 2.73 -2.78 -1.00
CA GLU A 309 3.07 -1.38 -1.31
C GLU A 309 4.28 -0.90 -0.50
N ARG A 310 4.30 -1.16 0.82
CA ARG A 310 5.44 -0.80 1.69
C ARG A 310 6.74 -1.46 1.27
N ARG A 311 6.69 -2.77 0.98
CA ARG A 311 7.87 -3.51 0.49
C ARG A 311 8.38 -2.99 -0.85
N CYS A 312 7.47 -2.67 -1.76
CA CYS A 312 7.84 -2.07 -3.04
C CYS A 312 8.48 -0.68 -2.85
N ASN A 313 7.96 0.13 -1.92
CA ASN A 313 8.54 1.43 -1.60
C ASN A 313 9.95 1.27 -1.01
N ASP A 314 10.14 0.33 -0.08
CA ASP A 314 11.45 0.04 0.52
C ASP A 314 12.48 -0.39 -0.53
N LEU A 315 12.06 -1.27 -1.46
CA LEU A 315 12.89 -1.66 -2.61
C LEU A 315 13.25 -0.46 -3.49
N GLY A 316 12.29 0.42 -3.78
CA GLY A 316 12.52 1.62 -4.57
C GLY A 316 13.50 2.62 -3.94
N GLN A 317 13.68 2.59 -2.61
CA GLN A 317 14.66 3.41 -1.90
C GLN A 317 16.06 2.77 -1.82
N ASN A 318 16.23 1.52 -2.26
CA ASN A 318 17.53 0.86 -2.25
C ASN A 318 18.49 1.56 -3.23
N THR A 319 19.69 1.92 -2.76
CA THR A 319 20.66 2.65 -3.57
C THR A 319 21.10 1.89 -4.81
N THR A 320 21.14 0.55 -4.76
CA THR A 320 21.48 -0.31 -5.88
C THR A 320 20.47 -0.15 -7.03
N VAL A 321 19.20 0.09 -6.72
CA VAL A 321 18.16 0.29 -7.76
C VAL A 321 18.43 1.56 -8.59
N ASN A 322 19.11 2.57 -8.02
CA ASN A 322 19.52 3.76 -8.78
C ASN A 322 20.63 3.46 -9.80
N ASP A 323 21.46 2.46 -9.55
CA ASP A 323 22.54 2.06 -10.44
C ASP A 323 22.03 1.19 -11.61
N PHE A 324 20.87 0.54 -11.44
CA PHE A 324 20.29 -0.40 -12.39
C PHE A 324 18.90 0.07 -12.86
N GLN A 325 18.90 0.94 -13.88
CA GLN A 325 17.69 1.58 -14.43
C GLN A 325 16.58 0.57 -14.80
N ASP A 326 16.93 -0.59 -15.36
CA ASP A 326 15.93 -1.60 -15.76
C ASP A 326 15.15 -2.19 -14.56
N VAL A 327 15.78 -2.29 -13.38
CA VAL A 327 15.10 -2.72 -12.15
C VAL A 327 14.16 -1.61 -11.67
N ARG A 328 14.64 -0.36 -11.71
CA ARG A 328 13.85 0.83 -11.34
C ARG A 328 12.61 0.97 -12.20
N GLU A 329 12.74 0.83 -13.53
CA GLU A 329 11.62 0.92 -14.47
C GLU A 329 10.57 -0.17 -14.23
N ARG A 330 11.00 -1.41 -13.92
CA ARG A 330 10.07 -2.49 -13.54
C ARG A 330 9.31 -2.18 -12.25
N LEU A 331 10.00 -1.68 -11.22
CA LEU A 331 9.36 -1.26 -9.95
C LEU A 331 8.37 -0.11 -10.18
N GLN A 332 8.72 0.88 -11.00
CA GLN A 332 7.82 2.00 -11.34
C GLN A 332 6.58 1.53 -12.10
N THR A 333 6.76 0.69 -13.11
CA THR A 333 5.65 0.08 -13.88
C THR A 333 4.70 -0.70 -12.98
N PHE A 334 5.25 -1.46 -12.03
CA PHE A 334 4.47 -2.14 -11.00
C PHE A 334 3.70 -1.16 -10.12
N GLN A 335 4.34 -0.12 -9.58
CA GLN A 335 3.70 0.87 -8.71
C GLN A 335 2.51 1.57 -9.40
N GLU A 336 2.67 1.96 -10.67
CA GLU A 336 1.60 2.55 -11.47
C GLU A 336 0.43 1.58 -11.65
N SER A 337 0.73 0.35 -12.09
CA SER A 337 -0.27 -0.71 -12.27
C SER A 337 -0.99 -1.05 -10.95
N PHE A 338 -0.25 -1.10 -9.85
CA PHE A 338 -0.75 -1.37 -8.52
C PHE A 338 -1.68 -0.26 -8.01
N GLY A 339 -1.34 1.00 -8.28
CA GLY A 339 -2.20 2.15 -7.98
C GLY A 339 -3.53 2.09 -8.75
N ILE A 340 -3.49 1.76 -10.04
CA ILE A 340 -4.69 1.58 -10.87
C ILE A 340 -5.56 0.44 -10.31
N TYR A 341 -4.97 -0.71 -9.96
CA TYR A 341 -5.69 -1.84 -9.39
C TYR A 341 -6.43 -1.45 -8.10
N LYS A 342 -5.76 -0.76 -7.17
CA LYS A 342 -6.37 -0.29 -5.91
C LYS A 342 -7.57 0.61 -6.17
N LEU A 343 -7.49 1.52 -7.14
CA LEU A 343 -8.59 2.39 -7.52
C LEU A 343 -9.78 1.58 -8.06
N LEU A 344 -9.54 0.63 -8.96
CA LEU A 344 -10.58 -0.23 -9.55
C LEU A 344 -11.27 -1.08 -8.49
N LEU A 345 -10.49 -1.71 -7.61
CA LEU A 345 -11.01 -2.48 -6.49
C LEU A 345 -11.87 -1.63 -5.56
N GLN A 346 -11.38 -0.45 -5.17
CA GLN A 346 -12.12 0.46 -4.29
C GLN A 346 -13.43 0.91 -4.94
N LYS A 347 -13.40 1.28 -6.23
CA LYS A 347 -14.60 1.64 -7.01
C LYS A 347 -15.61 0.50 -7.08
N ALA A 348 -15.15 -0.74 -7.27
CA ALA A 348 -16.02 -1.91 -7.29
C ALA A 348 -16.74 -2.10 -5.94
N VAL A 349 -15.99 -2.01 -4.83
CA VAL A 349 -16.56 -2.06 -3.47
C VAL A 349 -17.54 -0.90 -3.23
N ALA A 350 -17.15 0.34 -3.57
CA ALA A 350 -17.99 1.53 -3.47
C ALA A 350 -19.33 1.39 -4.21
N THR A 351 -19.33 0.67 -5.33
CA THR A 351 -20.52 0.48 -6.17
C THR A 351 -21.47 -0.56 -5.58
N VAL A 352 -20.96 -1.67 -5.05
CA VAL A 352 -21.81 -2.76 -4.55
C VAL A 352 -22.38 -2.47 -3.16
N LEU A 353 -21.67 -1.75 -2.29
CA LEU A 353 -22.14 -1.52 -0.91
C LEU A 353 -23.52 -0.81 -0.85
N PRO A 354 -23.77 0.31 -1.57
CA PRO A 354 -25.08 0.95 -1.57
C PRO A 354 -26.16 0.08 -2.21
N ALA A 355 -25.82 -0.68 -3.25
CA ALA A 355 -26.74 -1.58 -3.93
C ALA A 355 -27.18 -2.76 -3.04
N ILE A 356 -26.28 -3.29 -2.21
CA ILE A 356 -26.63 -4.32 -1.22
C ILE A 356 -27.55 -3.73 -0.16
N ARG A 357 -27.13 -2.60 0.42
CA ARG A 357 -27.87 -1.90 1.49
C ARG A 357 -29.25 -1.42 1.06
N GLY A 358 -29.43 -1.04 -0.20
CA GLY A 358 -30.71 -0.67 -0.79
C GLY A 358 -31.52 -1.85 -1.32
N GLY A 359 -31.03 -3.09 -1.20
CA GLY A 359 -31.73 -4.31 -1.60
C GLY A 359 -31.65 -4.64 -3.10
N GLN A 360 -30.96 -3.85 -3.91
CA GLN A 360 -30.78 -4.08 -5.35
C GLN A 360 -29.77 -5.20 -5.67
N ALA A 361 -28.84 -5.49 -4.75
CA ALA A 361 -27.83 -6.54 -4.88
C ALA A 361 -27.78 -7.43 -3.64
N LYS A 362 -27.24 -8.63 -3.76
CA LYS A 362 -27.00 -9.57 -2.65
C LYS A 362 -25.55 -9.46 -2.18
N ASP A 363 -25.28 -9.91 -0.96
CA ASP A 363 -23.93 -10.04 -0.40
C ASP A 363 -22.97 -10.83 -1.30
N SER A 364 -23.49 -11.74 -2.14
CA SER A 364 -22.71 -12.45 -3.14
C SER A 364 -21.96 -11.51 -4.09
N SER A 365 -22.49 -10.34 -4.41
CA SER A 365 -21.81 -9.36 -5.27
C SER A 365 -20.50 -8.85 -4.67
N LEU A 366 -20.41 -8.74 -3.34
CA LEU A 366 -19.13 -8.40 -2.69
C LEU A 366 -18.21 -9.64 -2.59
N ALA A 367 -18.78 -10.83 -2.43
CA ALA A 367 -18.02 -12.08 -2.49
C ALA A 367 -17.41 -12.33 -3.88
N ASP A 368 -18.09 -11.91 -4.95
CA ASP A 368 -17.59 -12.00 -6.32
C ASP A 368 -16.35 -11.12 -6.50
N ILE A 369 -16.34 -9.89 -5.98
CA ILE A 369 -15.15 -9.00 -5.98
C ILE A 369 -13.97 -9.67 -5.26
N LEU A 370 -14.20 -10.24 -4.07
CA LEU A 370 -13.18 -10.96 -3.32
C LEU A 370 -12.65 -12.18 -4.11
N THR A 371 -13.54 -12.87 -4.83
CA THR A 371 -13.17 -14.02 -5.68
C THR A 371 -12.34 -13.57 -6.88
N THR A 372 -12.69 -12.46 -7.53
CA THR A 372 -11.89 -11.86 -8.60
C THR A 372 -10.49 -11.51 -8.11
N HIS A 373 -10.37 -10.87 -6.95
CA HIS A 373 -9.07 -10.58 -6.35
C HIS A 373 -8.25 -11.85 -6.06
N ALA A 374 -8.86 -12.88 -5.46
CA ALA A 374 -8.17 -14.13 -5.12
C ALA A 374 -7.58 -14.84 -6.36
N ASN A 375 -8.19 -14.66 -7.53
CA ASN A 375 -7.73 -15.22 -8.81
C ASN A 375 -6.83 -14.26 -9.62
N SER A 376 -6.65 -13.02 -9.15
CA SER A 376 -5.87 -11.99 -9.81
C SER A 376 -4.36 -12.16 -9.62
N PRO A 377 -3.51 -11.54 -10.48
CA PRO A 377 -2.07 -11.45 -10.23
C PRO A 377 -1.73 -10.61 -8.99
N PHE A 378 -2.70 -9.87 -8.43
CA PHE A 378 -2.56 -9.06 -7.22
C PHE A 378 -2.88 -9.83 -5.92
N ARG A 379 -3.12 -11.15 -5.97
CA ARG A 379 -3.27 -11.94 -4.74
C ARG A 379 -1.97 -11.92 -3.92
N ALA A 380 -2.08 -11.91 -2.59
CA ALA A 380 -0.96 -11.74 -1.67
C ALA A 380 0.24 -12.66 -1.95
N SER A 381 -0.01 -13.94 -2.29
CA SER A 381 1.06 -14.90 -2.58
C SER A 381 1.89 -14.54 -3.82
N LYS A 382 1.24 -14.05 -4.90
CA LYS A 382 1.93 -13.65 -6.13
C LYS A 382 2.69 -12.34 -5.96
N LEU A 383 2.08 -11.36 -5.28
CA LEU A 383 2.75 -10.10 -4.93
C LEU A 383 4.00 -10.36 -4.09
N LYS A 384 3.87 -11.19 -3.05
CA LYS A 384 4.99 -11.56 -2.18
C LYS A 384 6.11 -12.24 -2.96
N GLN A 385 5.77 -13.24 -3.78
CA GLN A 385 6.75 -13.98 -4.58
C GLN A 385 7.51 -13.06 -5.56
N TRP A 386 6.79 -12.18 -6.27
CA TRP A 386 7.43 -11.26 -7.21
C TRP A 386 8.35 -10.25 -6.51
N LEU A 387 7.89 -9.64 -5.40
CA LEU A 387 8.70 -8.72 -4.61
C LEU A 387 9.94 -9.40 -4.01
N GLU A 388 9.82 -10.65 -3.55
CA GLU A 388 10.96 -11.44 -3.05
C GLU A 388 11.97 -11.74 -4.17
N ASN A 389 11.50 -12.03 -5.39
CA ASN A 389 12.36 -12.23 -6.55
C ASN A 389 13.11 -10.94 -6.92
N VAL A 390 12.44 -9.79 -6.94
CA VAL A 390 13.09 -8.49 -7.22
C VAL A 390 14.09 -8.15 -6.12
N ASN A 391 13.74 -8.37 -4.84
CA ASN A 391 14.68 -8.16 -3.73
C ASN A 391 15.92 -9.04 -3.88
N GLY A 392 15.75 -10.33 -4.17
CA GLY A 392 16.87 -11.25 -4.40
C GLY A 392 17.75 -10.84 -5.58
N GLU A 393 17.16 -10.30 -6.64
CA GLU A 393 17.92 -9.74 -7.77
C GLU A 393 18.76 -8.53 -7.32
N VAL A 394 18.16 -7.59 -6.59
CA VAL A 394 18.84 -6.41 -6.04
C VAL A 394 19.99 -6.82 -5.11
N ASP A 395 19.79 -7.82 -4.25
CA ASP A 395 20.82 -8.34 -3.36
C ASP A 395 22.00 -8.93 -4.13
N VAL A 396 21.73 -9.68 -5.20
CA VAL A 396 22.77 -10.23 -6.09
C VAL A 396 23.54 -9.09 -6.76
N LEU A 397 22.84 -8.12 -7.36
CA LEU A 397 23.48 -6.97 -8.01
C LEU A 397 24.36 -6.20 -7.03
N SER A 398 23.82 -5.88 -5.84
CA SER A 398 24.51 -5.16 -4.77
C SER A 398 25.75 -5.91 -4.28
N SER A 399 25.68 -7.24 -4.14
CA SER A 399 26.83 -8.03 -3.71
C SER A 399 27.98 -7.97 -4.72
N TYR A 400 27.70 -8.07 -6.02
CA TYR A 400 28.74 -8.06 -7.04
C TYR A 400 29.32 -6.66 -7.28
N THR A 401 28.50 -5.61 -7.25
CA THR A 401 29.00 -4.23 -7.34
C THR A 401 29.84 -3.86 -6.13
N ARG A 402 29.48 -4.30 -4.92
CA ARG A 402 30.30 -4.11 -3.71
C ARG A 402 31.67 -4.76 -3.81
N GLU A 403 31.76 -5.95 -4.40
CA GLU A 403 33.02 -6.64 -4.67
C GLU A 403 33.90 -5.95 -5.73
N LEU A 404 33.32 -5.02 -6.51
CA LEU A 404 33.94 -4.26 -7.58
C LEU A 404 33.83 -2.74 -7.34
N ASN A 405 33.92 -2.30 -6.09
CA ASN A 405 33.71 -0.91 -5.68
C ASN A 405 34.63 0.14 -6.37
N GLU A 406 35.80 -0.26 -6.89
CA GLU A 406 36.69 0.60 -7.68
C GLU A 406 36.22 0.79 -9.14
N VAL A 407 35.20 0.05 -9.58
CA VAL A 407 34.73 0.04 -10.97
C VAL A 407 33.40 0.77 -11.08
N PRO A 408 33.29 1.82 -11.92
CA PRO A 408 32.06 2.59 -12.05
C PRO A 408 30.94 1.77 -12.68
N VAL A 409 29.74 1.88 -12.11
CA VAL A 409 28.50 1.38 -12.73
C VAL A 409 27.98 2.41 -13.71
N ILE A 410 27.65 1.95 -14.92
CA ILE A 410 27.17 2.78 -16.01
C ILE A 410 25.66 2.61 -16.11
N THR A 411 24.96 3.70 -15.82
CA THR A 411 23.51 3.69 -15.60
C THR A 411 22.70 3.95 -16.87
N SER A 412 23.34 4.45 -17.94
CA SER A 412 22.66 4.76 -19.21
C SER A 412 23.46 4.40 -20.45
N SER A 413 22.75 4.15 -21.56
CA SER A 413 23.39 3.92 -22.86
C SER A 413 24.21 5.12 -23.35
N ALA A 414 23.78 6.35 -23.03
CA ALA A 414 24.52 7.56 -23.39
C ALA A 414 25.87 7.66 -22.67
N GLN A 415 25.89 7.35 -21.36
CA GLN A 415 27.12 7.29 -20.57
C GLN A 415 28.04 6.14 -21.05
N PHE A 416 27.47 5.01 -21.44
CA PHE A 416 28.26 3.91 -22.00
C PHE A 416 28.91 4.31 -23.33
N LYS A 417 28.15 4.94 -24.23
CA LYS A 417 28.66 5.47 -25.50
C LYS A 417 29.73 6.54 -25.31
N SER A 418 29.59 7.46 -24.35
CA SER A 418 30.59 8.49 -24.12
C SER A 418 31.94 7.93 -23.64
N ILE A 419 31.93 6.81 -22.92
CA ILE A 419 33.15 6.08 -22.53
C ILE A 419 33.76 5.36 -23.73
N LEU A 420 32.94 4.70 -24.54
CA LEU A 420 33.41 4.03 -25.76
C LEU A 420 34.05 5.04 -26.73
N PHE A 421 33.38 6.15 -27.04
CA PHE A 421 33.88 7.13 -28.01
C PHE A 421 34.91 8.12 -27.44
N ASN A 422 35.44 7.88 -26.24
CA ASN A 422 36.45 8.76 -25.66
C ASN A 422 37.77 8.61 -26.45
N PRO A 423 38.33 9.69 -27.04
CA PRO A 423 39.51 9.60 -27.91
C PRO A 423 40.80 9.17 -27.17
N THR A 424 40.78 9.12 -25.84
CA THR A 424 41.91 8.67 -25.01
C THR A 424 41.79 7.23 -24.52
N VAL A 425 40.71 6.52 -24.93
CA VAL A 425 40.39 5.16 -24.48
C VAL A 425 40.42 4.21 -25.68
N ASP A 426 41.44 3.36 -25.75
CA ASP A 426 41.58 2.36 -26.81
C ASP A 426 40.75 1.10 -26.50
N THR A 427 40.52 0.82 -25.22
CA THR A 427 39.94 -0.45 -24.76
C THR A 427 38.99 -0.24 -23.59
N VAL A 428 37.78 -0.78 -23.70
CA VAL A 428 36.79 -0.81 -22.62
C VAL A 428 36.49 -2.26 -22.27
N ILE A 429 36.55 -2.58 -20.98
CA ILE A 429 36.25 -3.91 -20.45
C ILE A 429 35.06 -3.79 -19.53
N CYS A 430 33.94 -4.37 -19.96
CA CYS A 430 32.68 -4.29 -19.28
C CYS A 430 32.37 -5.60 -18.56
N PHE A 431 32.12 -5.49 -17.25
CA PHE A 431 31.44 -6.52 -16.48
C PHE A 431 29.94 -6.37 -16.72
N SER A 432 29.40 -7.17 -17.63
CA SER A 432 28.03 -7.02 -18.11
C SER A 432 27.09 -7.98 -17.41
N PHE A 433 26.11 -7.44 -16.68
CA PHE A 433 24.93 -8.20 -16.27
C PHE A 433 24.02 -8.41 -17.47
N THR A 434 23.79 -9.66 -17.84
CA THR A 434 23.14 -10.03 -19.10
C THR A 434 21.67 -10.41 -18.96
N SER A 435 21.21 -10.66 -17.74
CA SER A 435 19.85 -11.15 -17.45
C SER A 435 18.91 -10.12 -16.81
N VAL A 436 19.42 -8.93 -16.45
CA VAL A 436 18.64 -7.88 -15.78
C VAL A 436 17.61 -7.22 -16.71
N LYS A 437 17.91 -7.17 -18.02
CA LYS A 437 17.08 -6.52 -19.06
C LYS A 437 16.02 -7.43 -19.67
N TYR A 438 15.78 -8.62 -19.10
CA TYR A 438 14.76 -9.51 -19.63
C TYR A 438 13.37 -8.93 -19.36
N GLU A 439 12.43 -9.18 -20.27
CA GLU A 439 11.02 -8.85 -20.05
C GLU A 439 10.52 -9.57 -18.81
N ASP A 440 9.70 -8.89 -18.01
CA ASP A 440 9.12 -9.43 -16.79
C ASP A 440 7.73 -10.02 -17.09
N PRO A 441 7.57 -11.36 -17.12
CA PRO A 441 6.29 -11.97 -17.52
C PRO A 441 5.19 -11.74 -16.49
N TYR A 442 5.55 -11.47 -15.22
CA TYR A 442 4.58 -11.12 -14.20
C TYR A 442 3.99 -9.73 -14.46
N LEU A 443 4.81 -8.73 -14.81
CA LEU A 443 4.31 -7.40 -15.16
C LEU A 443 3.43 -7.43 -16.42
N GLN A 444 3.78 -8.25 -17.42
CA GLN A 444 2.90 -8.46 -18.57
C GLN A 444 1.53 -9.00 -18.14
N THR A 445 1.50 -10.03 -17.28
CA THR A 445 0.25 -10.60 -16.74
C THR A 445 -0.57 -9.55 -15.98
N VAL A 446 0.10 -8.69 -15.21
CA VAL A 446 -0.53 -7.58 -14.48
C VAL A 446 -1.17 -6.59 -15.45
N THR A 447 -0.45 -6.16 -16.48
CA THR A 447 -0.96 -5.22 -17.49
C THR A 447 -2.15 -5.79 -18.25
N GLU A 448 -2.06 -7.03 -18.71
CA GLU A 448 -3.15 -7.72 -19.42
C GLU A 448 -4.42 -7.85 -18.54
N PHE A 449 -4.24 -8.18 -17.26
CA PHE A 449 -5.34 -8.26 -16.29
C PHE A 449 -6.04 -6.91 -16.09
N LEU A 450 -5.28 -5.81 -16.06
CA LEU A 450 -5.86 -4.46 -15.90
C LEU A 450 -6.60 -3.99 -17.16
N ILE A 451 -6.08 -4.30 -18.35
CA ILE A 451 -6.74 -3.97 -19.63
C ILE A 451 -8.12 -4.64 -19.73
N ALA A 452 -8.28 -5.84 -19.16
CA ALA A 452 -9.53 -6.59 -19.21
C ALA A 452 -10.65 -6.04 -18.30
N ASP A 453 -10.41 -4.97 -17.53
CA ASP A 453 -11.29 -4.40 -16.51
C ASP A 453 -11.95 -5.47 -15.61
N PRO A 454 -11.22 -5.96 -14.59
CA PRO A 454 -11.54 -7.21 -13.90
C PRO A 454 -12.83 -7.15 -13.08
N PHE A 455 -13.40 -5.97 -12.83
CA PHE A 455 -14.61 -5.81 -12.02
C PHE A 455 -15.86 -5.41 -12.82
N GLU A 456 -15.78 -5.34 -14.16
CA GLU A 456 -16.95 -5.14 -15.01
C GLU A 456 -17.73 -6.44 -15.28
N LYS A 457 -19.05 -6.33 -15.49
CA LYS A 457 -20.01 -7.46 -15.53
C LYS A 457 -19.85 -8.42 -16.73
N GLN A 458 -18.87 -8.20 -17.62
CA GLN A 458 -18.63 -9.00 -18.83
C GLN A 458 -17.17 -9.46 -18.99
N SER A 459 -16.29 -9.20 -18.01
CA SER A 459 -14.90 -9.61 -18.14
C SER A 459 -14.74 -11.11 -17.93
N THR A 460 -14.31 -11.82 -18.98
CA THR A 460 -13.84 -13.20 -18.88
C THR A 460 -12.39 -13.14 -18.40
N VAL A 461 -12.21 -12.98 -17.09
CA VAL A 461 -10.87 -13.01 -16.49
C VAL A 461 -10.34 -14.44 -16.65
N GLN A 462 -9.41 -14.63 -17.58
CA GLN A 462 -8.66 -15.88 -17.66
C GLN A 462 -7.91 -16.06 -16.34
N LYS A 463 -7.97 -17.26 -15.76
CA LYS A 463 -7.12 -17.60 -14.61
C LYS A 463 -5.68 -17.30 -15.01
N SER A 464 -4.99 -16.48 -14.21
CA SER A 464 -3.55 -16.29 -14.38
C SER A 464 -2.88 -17.67 -14.42
N SER A 465 -2.08 -17.93 -15.45
CA SER A 465 -1.36 -19.21 -15.54
C SER A 465 -0.43 -19.30 -14.33
N ASP A 466 -0.54 -20.38 -13.56
CA ASP A 466 0.22 -20.55 -12.31
C ASP A 466 1.66 -21.04 -12.59
N GLN A 467 2.27 -20.57 -13.69
CA GLN A 467 3.68 -20.86 -13.94
C GLN A 467 4.54 -20.10 -12.94
N ASP A 468 5.26 -20.84 -12.11
CA ASP A 468 6.28 -20.27 -11.23
C ASP A 468 7.44 -19.74 -12.08
N ILE A 469 7.50 -18.42 -12.24
CA ILE A 469 8.61 -17.74 -12.89
C ILE A 469 9.81 -17.84 -11.95
N LYS A 470 10.76 -18.71 -12.30
CA LYS A 470 12.00 -18.85 -11.54
C LYS A 470 12.95 -17.71 -11.88
N PRO A 471 13.54 -17.03 -10.87
CA PRO A 471 14.54 -16.00 -11.13
C PRO A 471 15.76 -16.58 -11.83
N TRP A 472 16.39 -15.80 -12.71
CA TRP A 472 17.60 -16.22 -13.43
C TRP A 472 18.75 -16.57 -12.47
N PHE A 473 18.84 -15.89 -11.32
CA PHE A 473 19.88 -16.10 -10.32
C PHE A 473 19.65 -17.33 -9.42
N SER A 474 18.48 -17.98 -9.51
CA SER A 474 18.20 -19.21 -8.78
C SER A 474 18.81 -20.46 -9.44
N ASN A 475 19.33 -20.35 -10.67
CA ASN A 475 19.99 -21.46 -11.35
C ASN A 475 21.45 -21.62 -10.84
N PRO A 476 21.81 -22.76 -10.23
CA PRO A 476 23.16 -22.98 -9.70
C PRO A 476 24.27 -22.85 -10.74
N GLU A 477 24.02 -23.23 -11.99
CA GLU A 477 25.01 -23.13 -13.07
C GLU A 477 25.30 -21.67 -13.43
N ILE A 478 24.25 -20.82 -13.42
CA ILE A 478 24.40 -19.38 -13.61
C ILE A 478 25.22 -18.80 -12.44
N SER A 479 24.86 -19.13 -11.20
CA SER A 479 25.60 -18.66 -10.02
C SER A 479 27.08 -19.06 -10.03
N LYS A 480 27.39 -20.28 -10.49
CA LYS A 480 28.78 -20.76 -10.63
C LYS A 480 29.54 -19.94 -11.70
N LYS A 481 28.98 -19.79 -12.89
CA LYS A 481 29.57 -19.01 -13.98
C LYS A 481 29.80 -17.55 -13.60
N MET A 482 28.87 -16.95 -12.85
CA MET A 482 29.02 -15.58 -12.35
C MET A 482 30.23 -15.43 -11.41
N LYS A 483 30.44 -16.38 -10.49
CA LYS A 483 31.59 -16.38 -9.58
C LYS A 483 32.91 -16.54 -10.35
N GLU A 484 32.95 -17.44 -11.32
CA GLU A 484 34.11 -17.63 -12.20
C GLU A 484 34.44 -16.34 -12.96
N ASN A 485 33.43 -15.70 -13.57
CA ASN A 485 33.61 -14.42 -14.27
C ASN A 485 34.01 -13.28 -13.34
N LEU A 486 33.52 -13.23 -12.10
CA LEU A 486 33.99 -12.25 -11.11
C LEU A 486 35.48 -12.41 -10.80
N CYS A 487 35.94 -13.65 -10.57
CA CYS A 487 37.35 -13.93 -10.35
C CYS A 487 38.21 -13.51 -11.55
N LEU A 488 37.81 -13.91 -12.76
CA LEU A 488 38.52 -13.56 -13.99
C LEU A 488 38.58 -12.03 -14.19
N PHE A 489 37.46 -11.34 -13.99
CA PHE A 489 37.40 -9.89 -14.13
C PHE A 489 38.28 -9.18 -13.10
N LYS A 490 38.27 -9.60 -11.83
CA LYS A 490 39.14 -9.04 -10.77
C LYS A 490 40.62 -9.23 -11.10
N SER A 491 41.02 -10.42 -11.54
CA SER A 491 42.40 -10.67 -11.97
C SER A 491 42.80 -9.75 -13.12
N PHE A 492 41.93 -9.59 -14.12
CA PHE A 492 42.20 -8.72 -15.26
C PHE A 492 42.24 -7.23 -14.86
N PHE A 493 41.31 -6.78 -14.01
CA PHE A 493 41.27 -5.43 -13.46
C PHE A 493 42.57 -5.09 -12.73
N ASN A 494 42.98 -5.91 -11.77
CA ASN A 494 44.19 -5.67 -10.98
C ASN A 494 45.46 -5.61 -11.84
N ALA A 495 45.55 -6.40 -12.91
CA ALA A 495 46.70 -6.39 -13.81
C ALA A 495 46.75 -5.17 -14.76
N ASN A 496 45.64 -4.43 -14.92
CA ASN A 496 45.52 -3.41 -15.97
C ASN A 496 44.94 -2.07 -15.51
N LYS A 497 44.57 -1.90 -14.23
CA LYS A 497 43.89 -0.69 -13.73
C LYS A 497 44.69 0.61 -13.91
N ASP A 498 46.02 0.52 -13.95
CA ASP A 498 46.90 1.70 -14.11
C ASP A 498 47.11 2.12 -15.58
N LYS A 499 46.57 1.35 -16.55
CA LYS A 499 46.68 1.67 -17.98
C LYS A 499 45.70 2.78 -18.36
N LYS A 500 46.22 3.96 -18.68
CA LYS A 500 45.41 5.15 -19.03
C LYS A 500 44.46 4.96 -20.22
N THR A 501 44.81 4.10 -21.17
CA THR A 501 44.02 3.81 -22.38
C THR A 501 42.98 2.71 -22.19
N THR A 502 42.96 2.05 -21.01
CA THR A 502 41.99 1.00 -20.70
C THR A 502 40.98 1.50 -19.67
N ARG A 503 39.69 1.24 -19.88
CA ARG A 503 38.63 1.54 -18.91
C ARG A 503 37.87 0.29 -18.51
N PHE A 504 37.54 0.21 -17.24
CA PHE A 504 36.72 -0.83 -16.64
C PHE A 504 35.39 -0.25 -16.23
N VAL A 505 34.30 -0.96 -16.53
CA VAL A 505 32.94 -0.52 -16.27
C VAL A 505 32.04 -1.69 -15.90
N ILE A 506 30.99 -1.43 -15.12
CA ILE A 506 29.88 -2.36 -14.88
C ILE A 506 28.67 -1.84 -15.64
N SER A 507 27.91 -2.70 -16.33
CA SER A 507 26.68 -2.27 -17.00
C SER A 507 25.70 -3.42 -17.20
N SER A 508 24.44 -3.10 -17.47
CA SER A 508 23.41 -4.05 -17.88
C SER A 508 23.31 -4.11 -19.41
N ILE A 509 23.72 -5.23 -20.00
CA ILE A 509 23.65 -5.45 -21.46
C ILE A 509 23.05 -6.82 -21.72
N SER A 510 21.84 -6.85 -22.25
CA SER A 510 21.11 -8.10 -22.50
C SER A 510 21.93 -9.06 -23.37
N ASP A 511 21.97 -10.33 -22.96
CA ASP A 511 22.43 -11.45 -23.79
C ASP A 511 21.81 -12.76 -23.28
N PRO A 512 20.70 -13.21 -23.91
CA PRO A 512 20.06 -14.48 -23.58
C PRO A 512 20.95 -15.71 -23.78
N SER A 513 21.99 -15.62 -24.63
CA SER A 513 22.89 -16.74 -24.91
C SER A 513 23.93 -16.95 -23.81
N ASN A 514 24.15 -15.96 -22.94
CA ASN A 514 25.08 -16.02 -21.82
C ASN A 514 24.42 -15.45 -20.55
N PRO A 515 23.51 -16.17 -19.90
CA PRO A 515 22.78 -15.64 -18.76
C PRO A 515 23.69 -15.40 -17.53
N GLY A 516 23.29 -14.44 -16.68
CA GLY A 516 24.03 -14.00 -15.51
C GLY A 516 24.98 -12.85 -15.81
N ILE A 517 26.27 -13.17 -15.97
CA ILE A 517 27.35 -12.21 -16.20
C ILE A 517 28.19 -12.64 -17.40
N SER A 518 28.60 -11.67 -18.21
CA SER A 518 29.62 -11.82 -19.25
C SER A 518 30.70 -10.75 -19.10
N ILE A 519 31.94 -11.07 -19.47
CA ILE A 519 33.03 -10.10 -19.56
C ILE A 519 33.18 -9.69 -21.01
N ARG A 520 32.96 -8.41 -21.28
CA ARG A 520 32.92 -7.87 -22.63
C ARG A 520 34.10 -6.95 -22.92
N LEU A 521 34.82 -7.22 -24.00
CA LEU A 521 35.91 -6.38 -24.48
C LEU A 521 35.45 -5.58 -25.69
N TYR A 522 35.56 -4.26 -25.61
CA TYR A 522 35.36 -3.34 -26.72
C TYR A 522 36.71 -2.71 -27.06
N LYS A 523 37.15 -2.82 -28.31
CA LYS A 523 38.41 -2.23 -28.77
C LYS A 523 38.13 -1.29 -29.93
N GLN A 524 38.73 -0.11 -29.88
CA GLN A 524 38.68 0.82 -31.01
C GLN A 524 39.56 0.25 -32.12
N GLU A 525 38.99 0.03 -33.31
CA GLU A 525 39.79 -0.37 -34.46
C GLU A 525 40.44 0.86 -35.10
N LYS A 526 41.74 0.75 -35.40
CA LYS A 526 42.40 1.67 -36.34
C LYS A 526 42.09 1.18 -37.75
N VAL A 527 41.07 1.74 -38.38
CA VAL A 527 40.84 1.58 -39.82
C VAL A 527 40.60 2.97 -40.39
N ASP A 528 41.38 3.34 -41.40
CA ASP A 528 41.51 4.66 -42.04
C ASP A 528 40.24 5.17 -42.77
N ASP A 529 39.03 4.80 -42.35
CA ASP A 529 37.82 5.41 -42.89
C ASP A 529 36.69 5.53 -41.85
N LEU A 530 36.10 6.72 -41.81
CA LEU A 530 35.19 7.22 -40.78
C LEU A 530 33.83 6.53 -40.85
N ARG A 531 33.61 5.48 -40.04
CA ARG A 531 32.29 5.02 -39.53
C ARG A 531 32.49 4.11 -38.31
N ASP A 532 31.75 4.37 -37.23
CA ASP A 532 31.65 3.65 -35.95
C ASP A 532 32.32 2.26 -35.83
N ASN A 533 33.62 2.20 -35.50
CA ASN A 533 34.39 0.94 -35.43
C ASN A 533 34.77 0.53 -33.99
N PHE A 534 33.83 -0.03 -33.24
CA PHE A 534 34.12 -0.82 -32.04
C PHE A 534 33.75 -2.29 -32.26
N CYS A 535 34.73 -3.18 -32.20
CA CYS A 535 34.50 -4.63 -32.20
C CYS A 535 34.35 -5.17 -30.77
N PHE A 536 33.41 -6.10 -30.58
CA PHE A 536 33.10 -6.73 -29.29
C PHE A 536 33.56 -8.19 -29.25
N LEU A 537 34.24 -8.58 -28.17
CA LEU A 537 34.59 -9.98 -27.86
C LEU A 537 34.10 -10.38 -26.47
N ASP A 538 33.38 -11.51 -26.38
CA ASP A 538 33.00 -12.13 -25.11
C ASP A 538 34.17 -12.99 -24.59
N LEU A 539 34.85 -12.51 -23.54
CA LEU A 539 35.99 -13.21 -22.95
C LEU A 539 35.57 -14.42 -22.12
N SER A 540 34.29 -14.53 -21.75
CA SER A 540 33.78 -15.65 -20.93
C SER A 540 33.59 -16.96 -21.71
N ARG A 541 33.60 -16.90 -23.05
CA ARG A 541 33.48 -18.08 -23.93
C ARG A 541 34.83 -18.70 -24.32
N ASN A 542 35.94 -17.99 -24.13
CA ASN A 542 37.20 -18.31 -24.80
C ASN A 542 38.07 -19.36 -24.08
N ASN A 543 37.48 -20.53 -23.81
CA ASN A 543 38.23 -21.76 -23.56
C ASN A 543 38.35 -22.66 -24.81
N LYS A 544 37.84 -22.23 -25.97
CA LYS A 544 38.15 -22.75 -27.32
C LYS A 544 37.52 -21.86 -28.39
N LYS A 545 38.33 -21.50 -29.38
CA LYS A 545 38.07 -20.76 -30.64
C LYS A 545 36.60 -20.60 -31.07
N GLN A 546 36.09 -19.37 -31.13
CA GLN A 546 35.24 -18.85 -32.23
C GLN A 546 34.94 -17.35 -32.07
N CYS A 547 35.43 -16.51 -32.98
CA CYS A 547 34.94 -15.15 -33.19
C CYS A 547 33.73 -15.21 -34.12
N MET A 548 32.60 -14.61 -33.74
CA MET A 548 31.51 -14.33 -34.68
C MET A 548 31.77 -12.97 -35.36
N TYR A 549 32.14 -13.00 -36.64
CA TYR A 549 32.08 -11.85 -37.52
C TYR A 549 30.64 -11.66 -38.02
N THR A 550 30.12 -10.43 -37.98
CA THR A 550 28.96 -10.04 -38.81
C THR A 550 29.22 -8.69 -39.49
N CYS A 551 28.77 -8.61 -40.75
CA CYS A 551 28.91 -7.55 -41.77
C CYS A 551 30.30 -7.51 -42.45
N GLY A 552 30.48 -7.63 -43.77
CA GLY A 552 29.60 -7.77 -44.93
C GLY A 552 30.29 -7.12 -46.15
N VAL A 553 30.92 -7.94 -47.03
CA VAL A 553 31.31 -7.71 -48.45
C VAL A 553 32.28 -6.53 -48.72
N SER A 554 33.44 -6.59 -49.40
CA SER A 554 34.10 -7.50 -50.37
C SER A 554 35.58 -7.10 -50.51
N GLY A 555 36.48 -8.07 -50.73
CA GLY A 555 37.74 -7.83 -51.45
C GLY A 555 39.01 -8.39 -50.79
N GLY A 556 39.62 -9.39 -51.43
CA GLY A 556 41.07 -9.64 -51.37
C GLY A 556 41.59 -10.46 -50.19
N LEU A 557 41.56 -11.80 -50.33
CA LEU A 557 42.34 -12.72 -49.51
C LEU A 557 43.84 -12.60 -49.86
N GLU A 558 44.64 -12.05 -48.95
CA GLU A 558 46.03 -12.48 -48.78
C GLU A 558 46.27 -12.84 -47.32
N ALA A 559 46.73 -14.09 -47.13
CA ALA A 559 46.97 -14.71 -45.86
C ALA A 559 48.17 -14.06 -45.15
N LEU A 560 47.98 -13.60 -43.91
CA LEU A 560 49.07 -13.42 -42.96
C LEU A 560 48.71 -14.07 -41.63
N SER A 561 49.70 -14.82 -41.16
CA SER A 561 49.63 -15.94 -40.23
C SER A 561 49.25 -15.61 -38.79
N GLU A 562 48.54 -16.55 -38.17
CA GLU A 562 48.49 -16.81 -36.73
C GLU A 562 49.87 -16.64 -36.05
N LYS A 563 50.02 -15.62 -35.20
CA LYS A 563 50.86 -15.64 -33.98
C LYS A 563 50.57 -14.39 -33.14
N GLN A 564 50.44 -14.61 -31.83
CA GLN A 564 50.23 -13.62 -30.74
C GLN A 564 48.81 -13.45 -30.20
N THR A 565 48.14 -14.57 -29.94
CA THR A 565 47.30 -14.74 -28.74
C THR A 565 47.72 -16.05 -28.09
N TRP A 566 47.76 -16.14 -26.75
CA TRP A 566 48.16 -17.31 -25.92
C TRP A 566 49.54 -17.32 -25.24
N ASN A 567 49.92 -16.28 -24.51
CA ASN A 567 50.96 -16.38 -23.48
C ASN A 567 50.41 -16.16 -22.06
N TYR A 568 49.34 -16.88 -21.68
CA TYR A 568 48.94 -16.98 -20.27
C TYR A 568 48.35 -18.34 -19.86
N PHE A 569 48.58 -19.40 -20.66
CA PHE A 569 48.21 -20.78 -20.28
C PHE A 569 49.42 -21.72 -20.14
N SER A 570 50.62 -21.16 -20.03
CA SER A 570 51.86 -21.84 -19.66
C SER A 570 52.67 -20.77 -18.93
N SER A 571 52.68 -20.70 -17.61
CA SER A 571 53.37 -21.66 -16.77
C SER A 571 52.90 -21.56 -15.32
N GLN A 572 52.61 -22.71 -14.71
CA GLN A 572 52.81 -22.86 -13.27
C GLN A 572 54.26 -22.52 -12.93
N THR A 573 54.44 -21.47 -12.13
CA THR A 573 55.33 -21.34 -10.96
C THR A 573 55.03 -20.01 -10.30
#